data_AF-J7L8Z2-F1
#
_entry.id   AF-J7L8Z2-F1
#
_cell.length_a   1.000
_cell.length_b   1.000
_cell.length_c   1.000
_cell.angle_alpha   90.00
_cell.angle_beta   90.00
_cell.angle_gamma   90.00
#
_symmetry.space_group_name_H-M   'P 1'
#
loop_
_entity.id
_entity.type
_entity.pdbx_description
1 polymer ?
#
loop_
_entity_poly.entity_id
_entity_poly.type
_entity_poly.pdbx_seq_one_letter_code
_entity_poly.pdbx_strand_id
1 'polypeptide(L)'
;MYDEVGVNPIQAMSKAEQAEALSEAMLLLGTDLEEIASTLVSAVSEHVSPAVSDYEADTLEHIDRVSRNGMTLAQEVQGAVSTVVTTDAESAELYQGSMNALDIRINF
;
A
#
# COMPACT_ATOMS: atom_id res chain seq x y z
N MET A 1 -19.47 -11.31 -12.92
CA MET A 1 -18.52 -12.41 -13.19
C MET A 1 -17.21 -11.72 -13.51
N TYR A 2 -16.35 -11.57 -12.50
CA TYR A 2 -15.02 -10.97 -12.69
C TYR A 2 -14.19 -12.05 -13.39
N ASP A 3 -13.70 -11.74 -14.58
CA ASP A 3 -12.60 -12.52 -15.17
C ASP A 3 -11.47 -12.49 -14.16
N GLU A 4 -11.08 -13.66 -13.64
CA GLU A 4 -9.79 -13.87 -13.00
C GLU A 4 -8.73 -13.67 -14.09
N VAL A 5 -8.45 -12.40 -14.43
CA VAL A 5 -7.22 -12.03 -15.11
C VAL A 5 -6.13 -12.53 -14.18
N GLY A 6 -5.41 -13.58 -14.57
CA GLY A 6 -4.35 -14.18 -13.78
C GLY A 6 -3.39 -13.08 -13.29
N VAL A 7 -3.61 -12.62 -12.06
CA VAL A 7 -2.84 -11.55 -11.45
C VAL A 7 -1.49 -12.17 -11.17
N ASN A 8 -0.42 -11.62 -11.73
CA ASN A 8 0.92 -12.04 -11.36
C ASN A 8 1.17 -11.58 -9.91
N PRO A 9 1.19 -12.50 -8.91
CA PRO A 9 1.22 -12.11 -7.49
C PRO A 9 2.51 -11.37 -7.15
N ILE A 10 3.63 -11.73 -7.81
CA ILE A 10 4.95 -11.11 -7.62
C ILE A 10 4.92 -9.65 -8.12
N GLN A 11 4.35 -9.40 -9.30
CA GLN A 11 4.26 -8.04 -9.83
C GLN A 11 3.32 -7.16 -8.99
N ALA A 12 2.19 -7.71 -8.55
CA ALA A 12 1.25 -7.01 -7.67
C ALA A 12 1.90 -6.65 -6.33
N MET A 13 2.60 -7.60 -5.69
CA MET A 13 3.34 -7.36 -4.45
C MET A 13 4.38 -6.26 -4.63
N SER A 14 5.22 -6.36 -5.66
CA SER A 14 6.27 -5.36 -5.93
C SER A 14 5.71 -3.96 -6.18
N LYS A 15 4.55 -3.85 -6.84
CA LYS A 15 3.88 -2.57 -7.07
C LYS A 15 3.24 -2.00 -5.80
N ALA A 16 2.70 -2.86 -4.94
CA ALA A 16 2.19 -2.45 -3.65
C ALA A 16 3.32 -1.94 -2.73
N GLU A 17 4.45 -2.64 -2.65
CA GLU A 17 5.65 -2.19 -1.92
C GLU A 17 6.14 -0.82 -2.42
N GLN A 18 6.17 -0.60 -3.75
CA GLN A 18 6.51 0.70 -4.33
C GLN A 18 5.53 1.80 -3.92
N ALA A 19 4.22 1.49 -3.91
CA ALA A 19 3.19 2.44 -3.51
C ALA A 19 3.26 2.77 -2.01
N GLU A 20 3.55 1.78 -1.16
CA GLU A 20 3.77 1.97 0.27
C GLU A 20 4.97 2.88 0.51
N ALA A 21 6.13 2.59 -0.10
CA ALA A 21 7.33 3.41 0.04
C ALA A 21 7.13 4.86 -0.42
N LEU A 22 6.39 5.09 -1.52
CA LEU A 22 6.03 6.44 -1.96
C LEU A 22 5.09 7.13 -0.97
N SER A 23 4.14 6.39 -0.39
CA SER A 23 3.21 6.92 0.60
C SER A 23 3.91 7.30 1.90
N GLU A 24 4.87 6.49 2.35
CA GLU A 24 5.75 6.80 3.48
C GLU A 24 6.61 8.05 3.19
N ALA A 25 7.20 8.14 2.00
CA ALA A 25 7.98 9.31 1.61
C ALA A 25 7.11 10.59 1.58
N MET A 26 5.84 10.50 1.17
CA MET A 26 4.90 11.62 1.24
C MET A 26 4.58 12.02 2.68
N LEU A 27 4.47 11.07 3.60
CA LEU A 27 4.26 11.37 5.02
C LEU A 27 5.46 12.16 5.58
N LEU A 28 6.68 11.70 5.31
CA LEU A 28 7.90 12.38 5.72
C LEU A 28 8.00 13.80 5.13
N LEU A 29 7.69 13.93 3.84
CA LEU A 29 7.62 15.25 3.19
C LEU A 29 6.61 16.18 3.87
N GLY A 30 5.44 15.67 4.27
CA GLY A 30 4.44 16.43 5.01
C GLY A 30 5.00 16.97 6.33
N THR A 31 5.68 16.12 7.11
CA THR A 31 6.34 16.50 8.37
C THR A 31 7.41 17.58 8.16
N ASP A 32 8.26 17.41 7.15
CA ASP A 32 9.32 18.39 6.85
C ASP A 32 8.72 19.76 6.44
N LEU A 33 7.63 19.74 5.66
CA LEU A 33 6.92 20.95 5.25
C LEU A 33 6.22 21.63 6.44
N GLU A 34 5.68 20.88 7.39
CA GLU A 34 5.10 21.40 8.63
C GLU A 34 6.14 22.17 9.45
N GLU A 35 7.32 21.58 9.65
CA GLU A 35 8.42 22.24 10.38
C GLU A 35 8.87 23.54 9.69
N ILE A 36 9.00 23.50 8.36
CA ILE A 36 9.36 24.67 7.56
C ILE A 36 8.29 25.75 7.64
N ALA A 37 7.01 25.40 7.49
CA ALA A 37 5.89 26.34 7.54
C ALA A 37 5.81 27.01 8.92
N SER A 38 5.89 26.24 9.99
CA SER A 38 5.90 26.75 11.37
C SER A 38 7.05 27.74 11.62
N THR A 39 8.24 27.43 11.10
CA THR A 39 9.39 28.33 11.15
C THR A 39 9.15 29.62 10.36
N LEU A 40 8.56 29.51 9.16
CA LEU A 40 8.25 30.65 8.30
C LEU A 40 7.20 31.57 8.94
N VAL A 41 6.13 31.04 9.54
CA VAL A 41 5.08 31.84 10.22
C VAL A 41 5.69 32.85 11.20
N SER A 42 6.74 32.42 11.92
CA SER A 42 7.44 33.24 12.92
C SER A 42 8.51 34.17 12.34
N ALA A 43 8.98 33.89 11.11
CA ALA A 43 10.08 34.62 10.47
C ALA A 43 9.61 35.67 9.46
N VAL A 44 8.38 35.57 8.95
CA VAL A 44 7.81 36.50 7.98
C VAL A 44 7.04 37.64 8.64
N SER A 45 6.73 38.69 7.88
CA SER A 45 5.91 39.80 8.37
C SER A 45 4.46 39.35 8.59
N GLU A 46 3.74 40.07 9.45
CA GLU A 46 2.31 39.86 9.72
C GLU A 46 1.42 39.90 8.48
N HIS A 47 1.88 40.51 7.38
CA HIS A 47 1.17 40.57 6.11
C HIS A 47 1.26 39.26 5.32
N VAL A 48 2.28 38.43 5.60
CA VAL A 48 2.57 37.17 4.89
C VAL A 48 2.23 35.96 5.75
N SER A 49 2.33 36.06 7.09
CA SER A 49 2.01 34.95 8.01
C SER A 49 0.66 34.28 7.75
N PRO A 50 -0.45 35.02 7.44
CA PRO A 50 -1.72 34.38 7.12
C PRO A 50 -1.64 33.44 5.92
N ALA A 51 -0.91 33.81 4.86
CA ALA A 51 -0.75 32.97 3.68
C ALA A 51 0.08 31.70 3.98
N VAL A 52 1.02 31.77 4.92
CA VAL A 52 1.78 30.59 5.37
C VAL A 52 0.87 29.66 6.18
N SER A 53 0.04 30.20 7.06
CA SER A 53 -0.95 29.40 7.82
C SER A 53 -2.02 28.77 6.90
N ASP A 54 -2.50 29.49 5.89
CA ASP A 54 -3.43 28.94 4.90
C ASP A 54 -2.77 27.80 4.10
N TYR A 55 -1.51 27.97 3.70
CA TYR A 55 -0.73 26.91 3.03
C TYR A 55 -0.58 25.67 3.92
N GLU A 56 -0.25 25.86 5.20
CA GLU A 56 -0.11 24.78 6.18
C GLU A 56 -1.43 24.00 6.32
N ALA A 57 -2.54 24.71 6.53
CA ALA A 57 -3.86 24.09 6.68
C ALA A 57 -4.29 23.34 5.42
N ASP A 58 -4.19 23.96 4.24
CA ASP A 58 -4.70 23.37 3.00
C ASP A 58 -3.77 22.27 2.45
N THR A 59 -2.45 22.43 2.55
CA THR A 59 -1.51 21.52 1.87
C THR A 59 -1.21 20.29 2.70
N LEU A 60 -0.98 20.45 4.01
CA LEU A 60 -0.54 19.35 4.86
C LEU A 60 -1.64 18.32 5.08
N GLU A 61 -2.90 18.76 5.25
CA GLU A 61 -4.05 17.86 5.33
C GLU A 61 -4.16 16.97 4.08
N HIS A 62 -3.97 17.55 2.90
CA HIS A 62 -4.03 16.79 1.65
C HIS A 62 -2.86 15.81 1.51
N ILE A 63 -1.66 16.17 1.92
CA ILE A 63 -0.49 15.28 1.90
C ILE A 63 -0.71 14.07 2.83
N ASP A 64 -1.13 14.31 4.08
CA ASP A 64 -1.46 13.24 5.04
C ASP A 64 -2.54 12.31 4.49
N ARG A 65 -3.61 12.87 3.91
CA ARG A 65 -4.69 12.07 3.33
C ARG A 65 -4.22 11.20 2.16
N VAL A 66 -3.40 11.73 1.25
CA VAL A 66 -2.88 10.95 0.11
C VAL A 66 -1.95 9.85 0.61
N SER A 67 -1.06 10.16 1.55
CA SER A 67 -0.15 9.18 2.16
C SER A 67 -0.93 8.02 2.80
N ARG A 68 -1.90 8.31 3.68
CA ARG A 68 -2.68 7.26 4.35
C ARG A 68 -3.48 6.41 3.40
N ASN A 69 -4.10 7.03 2.38
CA ASN A 69 -4.86 6.31 1.37
C ASN A 69 -3.96 5.41 0.53
N GLY A 70 -2.77 5.89 0.15
CA GLY A 70 -1.80 5.10 -0.61
C GLY A 70 -1.26 3.91 0.18
N MET A 71 -0.95 4.12 1.47
CA MET A 71 -0.52 3.04 2.37
C MET A 71 -1.62 2.00 2.57
N THR A 72 -2.86 2.43 2.76
CA THR A 72 -4.03 1.53 2.89
C THR A 72 -4.19 0.68 1.63
N LEU A 73 -4.18 1.29 0.45
CA LEU A 73 -4.28 0.58 -0.82
C LEU A 73 -3.14 -0.44 -1.01
N ALA A 74 -1.91 -0.06 -0.67
CA ALA A 74 -0.76 -0.97 -0.76
C ALA A 74 -0.96 -2.19 0.16
N GLN A 75 -1.36 -1.98 1.41
CA GLN A 75 -1.58 -3.06 2.38
C GLN A 75 -2.75 -3.98 1.97
N GLU A 76 -3.84 -3.42 1.42
CA GLU A 76 -4.94 -4.21 0.87
C GLU A 76 -4.48 -5.11 -0.28
N VAL A 77 -3.65 -4.60 -1.19
CA VAL A 77 -3.09 -5.38 -2.30
C VAL A 77 -2.15 -6.47 -1.78
N GLN A 78 -1.24 -6.15 -0.85
CA GLN A 78 -0.34 -7.14 -0.24
C GLN A 78 -1.11 -8.26 0.47
N GLY A 79 -2.17 -7.91 1.21
CA GLY A 79 -3.04 -8.87 1.89
C GLY A 79 -3.82 -9.76 0.93
N ALA A 80 -4.36 -9.19 -0.15
CA ALA A 80 -5.04 -9.94 -1.20
C ALA A 80 -4.08 -10.91 -1.91
N VAL A 81 -2.87 -10.45 -2.26
CA VAL A 81 -1.82 -11.28 -2.87
C VAL A 81 -1.42 -12.44 -1.95
N SER A 82 -1.22 -12.18 -0.67
CA SER A 82 -0.88 -13.21 0.33
C SER A 82 -1.97 -14.29 0.44
N THR A 83 -3.24 -13.86 0.39
CA THR A 83 -4.40 -14.77 0.39
C THR A 83 -4.40 -15.67 -0.83
N VAL A 84 -4.21 -15.11 -2.03
CA VAL A 84 -4.14 -15.88 -3.29
C VAL A 84 -3.02 -16.93 -3.24
N VAL A 85 -1.81 -16.53 -2.85
CA VAL A 85 -0.66 -17.44 -2.77
C VAL A 85 -0.91 -18.58 -1.79
N THR A 86 -1.53 -18.28 -0.64
CA THR A 86 -1.86 -19.30 0.37
C THR A 86 -2.92 -20.27 -0.14
N THR A 87 -4.00 -19.76 -0.74
CA THR A 87 -5.07 -20.60 -1.33
C THR A 87 -4.55 -21.48 -2.46
N ASP A 88 -3.66 -20.97 -3.31
CA ASP A 88 -3.03 -21.75 -4.37
C ASP A 88 -2.14 -22.86 -3.81
N ALA A 89 -1.35 -22.57 -2.76
CA ALA A 89 -0.50 -23.56 -2.12
C ALA A 89 -1.31 -24.68 -1.43
N GLU A 90 -2.35 -24.33 -0.67
CA GLU A 90 -3.27 -25.28 -0.02
C GLU A 90 -3.98 -26.16 -1.06
N SER A 91 -4.43 -25.55 -2.17
CA SER A 91 -5.06 -26.28 -3.27
C SER A 91 -4.07 -27.26 -3.92
N ALA A 92 -2.84 -26.83 -4.17
CA ALA A 92 -1.80 -27.69 -4.74
C ALA A 92 -1.46 -28.88 -3.83
N GLU A 93 -1.38 -28.67 -2.51
CA GLU A 93 -1.17 -29.74 -1.53
C GLU A 93 -2.33 -30.73 -1.51
N LEU A 94 -3.58 -30.23 -1.52
CA LEU A 94 -4.79 -31.06 -1.59
C LEU A 94 -4.83 -31.91 -2.87
N TYR A 95 -4.50 -31.32 -4.03
CA TYR A 95 -4.43 -32.05 -5.30
C TYR A 95 -3.31 -33.09 -5.28
N GLN A 96 -2.11 -32.75 -4.80
CA GLN A 96 -1.00 -33.70 -4.69
C GLN A 96 -1.34 -34.86 -3.74
N GLY A 97 -1.95 -34.57 -2.59
CA GLY A 97 -2.43 -35.58 -1.64
C GLY A 97 -3.50 -36.49 -2.23
N SER A 98 -4.44 -35.91 -2.99
CA SER A 98 -5.49 -36.66 -3.69
C SER A 98 -4.94 -37.55 -4.80
N MET A 99 -3.97 -37.05 -5.58
CA MET A 99 -3.30 -37.83 -6.63
C MET A 99 -2.48 -38.98 -6.02
N ASN A 100 -1.73 -38.74 -4.94
CA ASN A 100 -1.00 -39.79 -4.24
C ASN A 100 -1.95 -40.87 -3.68
N ALA A 101 -3.13 -40.49 -3.16
CA ALA A 101 -4.12 -41.44 -2.67
C ALA A 101 -4.79 -42.26 -3.78
N LEU A 102 -4.94 -41.70 -4.99
CA LEU A 102 -5.42 -42.40 -6.18
C LEU A 102 -4.35 -43.36 -6.73
N ASP A 103 -3.08 -42.96 -6.77
CA ASP A 103 -1.97 -43.78 -7.27
C ASP A 103 -1.74 -45.04 -6.40
N ILE A 104 -1.89 -44.91 -5.07
CA ILE A 104 -1.87 -46.05 -4.14
C ILE A 104 -3.00 -47.05 -4.42
N ARG A 105 -4.16 -46.59 -4.94
CA ARG A 105 -5.31 -47.46 -5.26
C ARG A 105 -5.25 -48.11 -6.65
N ILE A 106 -4.34 -47.73 -7.53
CA ILE A 106 -4.24 -48.28 -8.90
C ILE A 106 -3.21 -49.43 -9.01
N ASN A 107 -2.51 -49.76 -7.92
CA ASN A 107 -1.69 -50.97 -7.82
C ASN A 107 -2.54 -52.16 -7.34
N PHE A 108 -3.22 -52.83 -8.27
CA PHE A 108 -3.83 -54.16 -8.09
C PHE A 108 -3.29 -55.15 -9.11
#